data_AF-A0A2N6BYQ6-F1
#
_entry.id   AF-A0A2N6BYQ6-F1
#
_cell.length_a   1.000
_cell.length_b   1.000
_cell.length_c   1.000
_cell.angle_alpha   90.00
_cell.angle_beta   90.00
_cell.angle_gamma   90.00
#
_symmetry.space_group_name_H-M   'P 1'
#
loop_
_entity.id
_entity.type
_entity.pdbx_description
1 polymer ?
#
loop_
_entity_poly.entity_id
_entity_poly.type
_entity_poly.pdbx_seq_one_letter_code
_entity_poly.pdbx_strand_id
1 'polypeptide(L)'
;MSEGTSYFRYWGKTTPAGEPGVSVYEHMVNVGCVAQCVAAMSPDLLERFHLQDREVGLLAALHDLGKISPGFQRKCATWLEKNGLTKIARNSCWDTAMESDHGKISHSAVQKFLSQKKFSRKTAKFLSAVLGAHHGRLNFPSDRKGLGSGLEK
;
A
#
# COMPACT_ATOMS: atom_id res chain seq x y z
N MET A 1 34.36 -4.18 -11.07
CA MET A 1 33.00 -4.06 -11.65
C MET A 1 32.04 -3.96 -10.48
N SER A 2 31.54 -2.75 -10.17
CA SER A 2 30.55 -2.57 -9.10
C SER A 2 29.21 -3.10 -9.61
N GLU A 3 28.68 -4.14 -8.96
CA GLU A 3 27.28 -4.55 -9.11
C GLU A 3 26.39 -3.37 -8.72
N GLY A 4 25.88 -2.65 -9.73
CA GLY A 4 24.89 -1.62 -9.51
C GLY A 4 23.64 -2.26 -8.93
N THR A 5 23.25 -1.84 -7.74
CA THR A 5 21.98 -2.24 -7.12
C THR A 5 20.86 -1.88 -8.10
N SER A 6 20.34 -2.89 -8.81
CA SER A 6 19.16 -2.73 -9.65
C SER A 6 17.98 -2.47 -8.73
N TYR A 7 17.64 -1.20 -8.51
CA TYR A 7 16.47 -0.82 -7.76
C TYR A 7 15.23 -1.23 -8.55
N PHE A 8 14.57 -2.30 -8.11
CA PHE A 8 13.29 -2.72 -8.69
C PHE A 8 12.28 -1.59 -8.58
N ARG A 9 11.70 -1.20 -9.72
CA ARG A 9 10.58 -0.27 -9.78
C ARG A 9 9.29 -1.08 -9.62
N TYR A 10 8.71 -1.07 -8.42
CA TYR A 10 7.43 -1.74 -8.13
C TYR A 10 6.31 -1.13 -8.97
N TRP A 11 5.53 -1.96 -9.66
CA TRP A 11 4.43 -1.47 -10.49
C TRP A 11 3.19 -1.18 -9.64
N GLY A 12 2.51 -0.07 -9.93
CA GLY A 12 1.28 0.36 -9.26
C GLY A 12 0.04 0.28 -10.16
N LYS A 13 0.22 0.52 -11.46
CA LYS A 13 -0.79 0.39 -12.52
C LYS A 13 -0.16 -0.25 -13.76
N THR A 14 -0.96 -0.99 -14.53
CA THR A 14 -0.55 -1.55 -15.82
C THR A 14 -0.99 -0.66 -16.97
N THR A 15 -0.32 -0.80 -18.11
CA THR A 15 -0.81 -0.26 -19.39
C THR A 15 -2.03 -1.07 -19.88
N PRO A 16 -2.76 -0.60 -20.91
CA PRO A 16 -3.82 -1.40 -21.54
C PRO A 16 -3.31 -2.74 -22.11
N ALA A 17 -2.03 -2.84 -22.46
CA ALA A 17 -1.38 -4.06 -22.91
C ALA A 17 -1.00 -5.02 -21.77
N GLY A 18 -1.31 -4.68 -20.50
CA GLY A 18 -0.98 -5.51 -19.33
C GLY A 18 0.47 -5.37 -18.84
N GLU A 19 1.26 -4.49 -19.44
CA GLU A 19 2.65 -4.23 -19.04
C GLU A 19 2.73 -3.35 -17.79
N PRO A 20 3.81 -3.42 -16.99
CA PRO A 20 4.01 -2.47 -15.90
C PRO A 20 4.08 -1.04 -16.47
N GLY A 21 3.19 -0.17 -16.00
CA GLY A 21 3.11 1.24 -16.39
C GLY A 21 3.62 2.14 -15.26
N VAL A 22 2.69 2.83 -14.58
CA VAL A 22 3.00 3.72 -13.46
C VAL A 22 3.47 2.91 -12.26
N SER A 23 4.57 3.35 -11.63
CA SER A 23 5.07 2.72 -10.41
C SER A 23 4.18 2.97 -9.20
N VAL A 24 4.35 2.16 -8.15
CA VAL A 24 3.68 2.42 -6.87
C VAL A 24 4.05 3.81 -6.35
N TYR A 25 5.33 4.17 -6.38
CA TYR A 25 5.81 5.48 -5.91
C TYR A 25 5.15 6.66 -6.64
N GLU A 26 5.18 6.66 -7.97
CA GLU A 26 4.54 7.73 -8.77
C GLU A 26 3.05 7.79 -8.53
N HIS A 27 2.37 6.64 -8.42
CA HIS A 27 0.95 6.62 -8.13
C HIS A 27 0.63 7.23 -6.76
N MET A 28 1.42 6.89 -5.74
CA MET A 28 1.29 7.46 -4.39
C MET A 28 1.52 8.97 -4.39
N VAL A 29 2.55 9.46 -5.10
CA VAL A 29 2.82 10.90 -5.25
C VAL A 29 1.64 11.59 -5.94
N ASN A 30 1.16 11.05 -7.06
CA ASN A 30 0.03 11.64 -7.80
C ASN A 30 -1.23 11.74 -6.94
N VAL A 31 -1.59 10.67 -6.22
CA VAL A 31 -2.77 10.66 -5.33
C VAL A 31 -2.57 11.62 -4.15
N GLY A 32 -1.37 11.68 -3.58
CA GLY A 32 -1.05 12.62 -2.51
C GLY A 32 -1.20 14.08 -2.93
N CYS A 33 -0.70 14.44 -4.12
CA CYS A 33 -0.86 15.78 -4.68
C CYS A 33 -2.33 16.12 -4.92
N VAL A 34 -3.11 15.22 -5.51
CA VAL A 34 -4.55 15.44 -5.72
C VAL A 34 -5.27 15.63 -4.38
N ALA A 35 -5.00 14.78 -3.38
CA ALA A 35 -5.62 14.86 -2.07
C ALA A 35 -5.25 16.16 -1.34
N GLN A 36 -4.00 16.62 -1.45
CA GLN A 36 -3.58 17.90 -0.91
C GLN A 36 -4.35 19.06 -1.55
N CYS A 37 -4.47 19.09 -2.88
CA CYS A 37 -5.23 20.13 -3.57
C CYS A 37 -6.71 20.13 -3.15
N VAL A 38 -7.34 18.95 -3.06
CA VAL A 38 -8.73 18.82 -2.59
C VAL A 38 -8.87 19.31 -1.15
N ALA A 39 -7.92 18.97 -0.28
CA ALA A 39 -7.93 19.42 1.11
C ALA A 39 -7.77 20.95 1.23
N ALA A 40 -6.89 21.55 0.43
CA ALA A 40 -6.68 23.00 0.39
C ALA A 40 -7.93 23.77 -0.05
N MET A 41 -8.83 23.15 -0.82
CA MET A 41 -10.13 23.74 -1.19
C MET A 41 -11.16 23.72 -0.05
N SER A 42 -10.85 23.07 1.09
CA SER A 42 -11.77 22.93 2.24
C SER A 42 -11.11 23.39 3.55
N PRO A 43 -10.76 24.70 3.68
CA PRO A 43 -10.04 25.21 4.85
C PRO A 43 -10.80 24.98 6.16
N ASP A 44 -12.14 25.09 6.17
CA ASP A 44 -12.95 24.86 7.37
C ASP A 44 -12.81 23.44 7.92
N LEU A 45 -12.64 22.44 7.05
CA LEU A 45 -12.41 21.06 7.47
C LEU A 45 -11.00 20.89 8.03
N LEU A 46 -10.00 21.51 7.41
CA LEU A 46 -8.62 21.49 7.89
C LEU A 46 -8.51 22.12 9.28
N GLU A 47 -9.15 23.27 9.50
CA GLU A 47 -9.20 23.93 10.80
C GLU A 47 -9.92 23.06 11.84
N ARG A 48 -11.11 22.55 11.51
CA ARG A 48 -11.91 21.71 12.40
C ARG A 48 -11.18 20.47 12.90
N PHE A 49 -10.36 19.86 12.05
CA PHE A 49 -9.61 18.65 12.38
C PHE A 49 -8.15 18.93 12.80
N HIS A 50 -7.74 20.19 12.86
CA HIS A 50 -6.36 20.61 13.12
C HIS A 50 -5.34 19.90 12.22
N LEU A 51 -5.66 19.83 10.92
CA LEU A 51 -4.81 19.21 9.91
C LEU A 51 -4.31 20.26 8.93
N GLN A 52 -3.14 20.00 8.38
CA GLN A 52 -2.62 20.71 7.21
C GLN A 52 -2.99 19.92 5.94
N ASP A 53 -3.19 20.65 4.84
CA ASP A 53 -3.44 20.09 3.51
C ASP A 53 -2.39 19.02 3.12
N ARG A 54 -1.10 19.29 3.40
CA ARG A 54 0.01 18.37 3.16
C ARG A 54 -0.07 17.09 3.98
N GLU A 55 -0.64 17.15 5.19
CA GLU A 55 -0.83 15.96 6.03
C GLU A 55 -1.93 15.07 5.43
N VAL A 56 -3.02 15.65 4.94
CA VAL A 56 -4.06 14.92 4.21
C VAL A 56 -3.47 14.27 2.95
N GLY A 57 -2.68 15.02 2.18
CA GLY A 57 -1.97 14.51 1.00
C GLY A 57 -1.06 13.33 1.33
N LEU A 58 -0.23 13.46 2.37
CA LEU A 58 0.66 12.39 2.82
C LEU A 58 -0.11 11.14 3.25
N LEU A 59 -1.20 11.30 4.01
CA LEU A 59 -2.01 10.18 4.46
C LEU A 59 -2.65 9.46 3.27
N ALA A 60 -3.27 10.19 2.34
CA ALA A 60 -3.89 9.61 1.15
C ALA A 60 -2.88 8.88 0.25
N ALA A 61 -1.64 9.40 0.15
CA ALA A 61 -0.57 8.76 -0.61
C ALA A 61 -0.25 7.34 -0.09
N LEU A 62 -0.47 7.05 1.19
CA LEU A 62 -0.15 5.74 1.79
C LEU A 62 -1.16 4.62 1.48
N HIS A 63 -2.30 4.91 0.86
CA HIS A 63 -3.37 3.92 0.65
C HIS A 63 -2.88 2.67 -0.09
N ASP A 64 -2.01 2.85 -1.09
CA ASP A 64 -1.52 1.79 -1.99
C ASP A 64 -0.15 1.23 -1.59
N LEU A 65 0.35 1.54 -0.39
CA LEU A 65 1.66 1.07 0.10
C LEU A 65 1.80 -0.46 0.00
N GLY A 66 0.72 -1.19 0.24
CA GLY A 66 0.67 -2.65 0.18
C GLY A 66 0.86 -3.24 -1.22
N LYS A 67 0.88 -2.42 -2.27
CA LYS A 67 1.29 -2.86 -3.61
C LYS A 67 2.77 -3.24 -3.65
N ILE A 68 3.59 -2.73 -2.73
CA ILE A 68 4.98 -3.14 -2.52
C ILE A 68 5.00 -4.46 -1.74
N SER A 69 4.34 -5.49 -2.28
CA SER A 69 4.27 -6.81 -1.68
C SER A 69 4.37 -7.90 -2.75
N PRO A 70 4.98 -9.05 -2.43
CA PRO A 70 5.04 -10.22 -3.31
C PRO A 70 3.67 -10.61 -3.91
N GLY A 71 2.65 -10.68 -3.06
CA GLY A 71 1.31 -11.13 -3.47
C GLY A 71 0.59 -10.16 -4.40
N PHE A 72 0.90 -8.86 -4.33
CA PHE A 72 0.42 -7.90 -5.33
C PHE A 72 1.28 -7.91 -6.59
N GLN A 73 2.60 -7.79 -6.44
CA GLN A 73 3.51 -7.61 -7.58
C GLN A 73 3.46 -8.78 -8.57
N ARG A 74 3.23 -10.03 -8.08
CA ARG A 74 3.08 -11.21 -8.96
C ARG A 74 1.93 -11.12 -9.96
N LYS A 75 0.95 -10.24 -9.75
CA LYS A 75 -0.21 -10.14 -10.64
C LYS A 75 0.15 -9.61 -12.04
N CYS A 76 1.34 -9.05 -12.22
CA CYS A 76 1.88 -8.70 -13.53
C CYS A 76 3.02 -9.67 -13.89
N ALA A 77 2.72 -10.68 -14.72
CA ALA A 77 3.70 -11.67 -15.16
C ALA A 77 4.86 -11.01 -15.94
N THR A 78 4.55 -10.06 -16.82
CA THR A 78 5.55 -9.29 -17.57
C THR A 78 6.52 -8.55 -16.66
N TRP A 79 6.05 -8.03 -15.51
CA TRP A 79 6.94 -7.40 -14.52
C TRP A 79 7.86 -8.43 -13.86
N LEU A 80 7.35 -9.63 -13.51
CA LEU A 80 8.19 -10.69 -12.97
C LEU A 80 9.29 -11.11 -13.95
N GLU A 81 8.94 -11.28 -15.23
CA GLU A 81 9.86 -11.68 -16.28
C GLU A 81 10.94 -10.61 -16.52
N LYS A 82 10.53 -9.35 -16.74
CA LYS A 82 11.45 -8.22 -16.98
C LYS A 82 12.44 -7.99 -15.82
N ASN A 83 12.08 -8.40 -14.61
CA ASN A 83 12.93 -8.24 -13.42
C ASN A 83 13.61 -9.54 -12.96
N GLY A 84 13.49 -10.64 -13.73
CA GLY A 84 14.10 -11.93 -13.38
C GLY A 84 13.53 -12.59 -12.11
N LEU A 85 12.32 -12.22 -11.70
CA LEU A 85 11.70 -12.65 -10.44
C LEU A 85 10.81 -13.89 -10.58
N THR A 86 10.56 -14.39 -11.80
CA THR A 86 9.65 -15.54 -12.04
C THR A 86 10.02 -16.77 -11.21
N LYS A 87 11.31 -17.14 -11.16
CA LYS A 87 11.78 -18.29 -10.39
C LYS A 87 11.62 -18.07 -8.87
N ILE A 88 11.90 -16.85 -8.39
CA ILE A 88 11.74 -16.49 -6.98
C ILE A 88 10.26 -16.55 -6.59
N ALA A 89 9.38 -15.96 -7.40
CA ALA A 89 7.95 -15.96 -7.16
C ALA A 89 7.37 -17.38 -7.06
N ARG A 90 7.82 -18.29 -7.94
CA ARG A 90 7.43 -19.71 -7.91
C ARG A 90 7.99 -20.42 -6.68
N ASN A 91 9.30 -20.33 -6.45
CA ASN A 91 9.97 -21.07 -5.37
C ASN A 91 9.54 -20.61 -3.97
N SER A 92 9.13 -19.35 -3.84
CA SER A 92 8.59 -18.78 -2.61
C SER A 92 7.06 -18.77 -2.55
N CYS A 93 6.39 -19.49 -3.46
CA CYS A 93 4.94 -19.66 -3.50
C CYS A 93 4.16 -18.35 -3.36
N TRP A 94 4.58 -17.29 -4.07
CA TRP A 94 3.93 -15.97 -3.95
C TRP A 94 2.44 -16.03 -4.32
N ASP A 95 2.04 -17.04 -5.07
CA ASP A 95 0.67 -17.27 -5.51
C ASP A 95 -0.29 -17.75 -4.43
N THR A 96 0.22 -18.50 -3.46
CA THR A 96 -0.58 -19.21 -2.44
C THR A 96 -0.21 -18.81 -1.01
N ALA A 97 1.06 -18.47 -0.76
CA ALA A 97 1.58 -18.15 0.57
C ALA A 97 1.57 -16.65 0.90
N MET A 98 1.26 -15.77 -0.06
CA MET A 98 1.34 -14.32 0.11
C MET A 98 -0.03 -13.67 -0.10
N GLU A 99 -0.41 -12.76 0.81
CA GLU A 99 -1.64 -11.98 0.70
C GLU A 99 -1.57 -11.05 -0.52
N SER A 100 -2.59 -11.12 -1.37
CA SER A 100 -2.66 -10.43 -2.67
C SER A 100 -3.54 -9.19 -2.64
N ASP A 101 -4.36 -9.05 -1.61
CA ASP A 101 -5.12 -7.84 -1.31
C ASP A 101 -4.19 -6.80 -0.68
N HIS A 102 -3.75 -5.86 -1.52
CA HIS A 102 -2.87 -4.77 -1.10
C HIS A 102 -3.51 -3.84 -0.07
N GLY A 103 -4.84 -3.75 0.03
CA GLY A 103 -5.50 -2.97 1.08
C GLY A 103 -5.23 -3.56 2.48
N LYS A 104 -5.28 -4.90 2.62
CA LYS A 104 -4.90 -5.58 3.87
C LYS A 104 -3.41 -5.43 4.19
N ILE A 105 -2.55 -5.51 3.18
CA ILE A 105 -1.11 -5.29 3.39
C ILE A 105 -0.85 -3.84 3.82
N SER A 106 -1.45 -2.84 3.15
CA SER A 106 -1.37 -1.42 3.53
C SER A 106 -1.79 -1.22 4.98
N HIS A 107 -2.94 -1.79 5.37
CA HIS A 107 -3.40 -1.76 6.76
C HIS A 107 -2.32 -2.28 7.72
N SER A 108 -1.84 -3.52 7.49
CA SER A 108 -0.89 -4.15 8.40
C SER A 108 0.44 -3.40 8.48
N ALA A 109 0.96 -2.96 7.34
CA ALA A 109 2.23 -2.23 7.24
C ALA A 109 2.15 -0.88 7.96
N VAL A 110 1.09 -0.09 7.70
CA VAL A 110 0.91 1.23 8.33
C VAL A 110 0.69 1.10 9.83
N GLN A 111 -0.16 0.17 10.29
CA GLN A 111 -0.40 -0.04 11.72
C GLN A 111 0.89 -0.41 12.45
N LYS A 112 1.69 -1.31 11.88
CA LYS A 112 2.98 -1.72 12.43
C LYS A 112 3.95 -0.53 12.48
N PHE A 113 4.07 0.22 11.40
CA PHE A 113 4.94 1.40 11.33
C PHE A 113 4.58 2.45 12.38
N LEU A 114 3.30 2.82 12.49
CA LEU A 114 2.84 3.80 13.48
C LEU A 114 3.07 3.32 14.92
N SER A 115 2.83 2.03 15.17
CA SER A 115 3.12 1.41 16.47
C SER A 115 4.61 1.49 16.81
N GLN A 116 5.50 1.22 15.85
CA GLN A 116 6.96 1.36 16.01
C GLN A 116 7.39 2.82 16.24
N LYS A 117 6.68 3.78 15.64
CA LYS A 117 6.86 5.21 15.87
C LYS A 117 6.19 5.73 17.15
N LYS A 118 5.67 4.83 17.99
CA LYS A 118 5.04 5.14 19.29
C LYS A 118 3.80 6.02 19.20
N PHE A 119 3.10 6.01 18.06
CA PHE A 119 1.77 6.61 17.98
C PHE A 119 0.79 5.86 18.89
N SER A 120 -0.26 6.54 19.34
CA SER A 120 -1.28 5.90 20.17
C SER A 120 -1.89 4.68 19.45
N ARG A 121 -2.19 3.62 20.20
CA ARG A 121 -2.84 2.41 19.65
C ARG A 121 -4.12 2.76 18.91
N LYS A 122 -4.89 3.72 19.43
CA LYS A 122 -6.12 4.23 18.79
C LYS A 122 -5.81 4.82 17.42
N THR A 123 -4.87 5.76 17.33
CA THR A 123 -4.47 6.39 16.06
C THR A 123 -3.97 5.37 15.06
N ALA A 124 -3.05 4.49 15.46
CA ALA A 124 -2.49 3.47 14.59
C ALA A 124 -3.57 2.56 14.00
N LYS A 125 -4.53 2.14 14.85
CA LYS A 125 -5.64 1.25 14.50
C LYS A 125 -6.67 1.89 13.56
N PHE A 126 -7.08 3.13 13.82
CA PHE A 126 -8.07 3.80 12.99
C PHE A 126 -7.49 4.27 11.65
N LEU A 127 -6.27 4.81 11.66
CA LEU A 127 -5.65 5.28 10.43
C LEU A 127 -5.35 4.12 9.47
N SER A 128 -4.82 3.00 9.98
CA SER A 128 -4.58 1.81 9.15
C SER A 128 -5.87 1.23 8.59
N ALA A 129 -6.96 1.25 9.36
CA ALA A 129 -8.27 0.77 8.92
C ALA A 129 -8.82 1.59 7.75
N VAL A 130 -8.78 2.93 7.85
CA VAL A 130 -9.25 3.81 6.77
C VAL A 130 -8.39 3.64 5.52
N LEU A 131 -7.06 3.65 5.66
CA LEU A 131 -6.16 3.51 4.51
C LEU A 131 -6.26 2.14 3.83
N GLY A 132 -6.46 1.07 4.59
CA GLY A 132 -6.64 -0.27 4.04
C GLY A 132 -7.99 -0.51 3.36
N ALA A 133 -8.97 0.37 3.59
CA ALA A 133 -10.34 0.23 3.10
C ALA A 133 -10.63 1.03 1.82
N HIS A 134 -9.61 1.53 1.13
CA HIS A 134 -9.74 2.41 -0.03
C HIS A 134 -10.43 1.78 -1.26
N HIS A 135 -10.63 0.45 -1.27
CA HIS A 135 -11.49 -0.24 -2.25
C HIS A 135 -12.96 -0.39 -1.79
N GLY A 136 -13.40 0.40 -0.81
CA GLY A 136 -14.81 0.47 -0.40
C GLY A 136 -15.25 -0.53 0.66
N ARG A 137 -14.32 -1.30 1.27
CA ARG A 137 -14.64 -2.25 2.34
C ARG A 137 -13.72 -2.07 3.54
N LEU A 138 -14.31 -1.75 4.69
CA LEU A 138 -13.59 -1.72 5.96
C LEU A 138 -13.25 -3.15 6.39
N ASN A 139 -11.96 -3.43 6.55
CA ASN A 139 -11.53 -4.53 7.39
C ASN A 139 -11.65 -4.07 8.84
N PHE A 140 -12.39 -4.82 9.66
CA PHE A 140 -12.65 -4.43 11.04
C PHE A 140 -11.33 -4.14 11.77
N PRO A 141 -11.23 -3.02 12.51
CA PRO A 141 -10.03 -2.69 13.26
C PRO A 141 -9.72 -3.79 14.29
N SER A 142 -8.74 -4.65 13.99
CA SER A 142 -8.36 -5.80 14.82
C SER A 142 -6.95 -5.64 15.37
N ASP A 143 -6.71 -6.13 16.57
CA ASP A 143 -5.35 -6.26 17.13
C ASP A 143 -4.62 -7.50 16.61
N ARG A 144 -5.36 -8.45 15.99
CA ARG A 144 -4.75 -9.54 15.25
C ARG A 144 -4.32 -9.01 13.88
N LYS A 145 -3.02 -9.09 13.63
CA LYS A 145 -2.39 -8.89 12.31
C LYS A 145 -3.26 -9.57 11.27
N GLY A 146 -3.71 -8.85 10.25
CA GLY A 146 -4.61 -9.34 9.18
C GLY A 146 -4.02 -10.40 8.26
N LEU A 147 -3.27 -11.35 8.81
CA LEU A 147 -2.71 -12.53 8.16
C LEU A 147 -3.19 -13.75 8.98
N GLY A 148 -4.29 -14.35 8.53
CA GLY A 148 -4.74 -15.66 8.99
C GLY A 148 -5.99 -15.67 9.88
N SER A 149 -7.17 -15.76 9.24
CA SER A 149 -8.30 -16.54 9.76
C SER A 149 -8.67 -17.55 8.66
N GLY A 150 -7.85 -18.59 8.54
CA GLY A 150 -7.98 -19.62 7.52
C GLY A 150 -7.35 -20.90 8.00
N LEU A 151 -7.69 -21.33 9.22
CA LEU A 151 -7.37 -22.64 9.80
C LEU A 151 -8.38 -22.90 10.93
N GLU A 152 -9.65 -23.05 10.56
CA GLU A 152 -10.65 -23.82 11.32
C GLU A 152 -11.60 -24.46 10.31
N LYS A 153 -11.20 -25.65 9.82
CA LYS A 153 -12.05 -26.80 9.55
C LYS A 153 -11.20 -28.06 9.74
#